data_AF-A0A831LLP5-F1
#
_entry.id   AF-A0A831LLP5-F1
#
_cell.length_a   1.000
_cell.length_b   1.000
_cell.length_c   1.000
_cell.angle_alpha   90.00
_cell.angle_beta   90.00
_cell.angle_gamma   90.00
#
_symmetry.space_group_name_H-M   'P 1'
#
loop_
_entity.id
_entity.type
_entity.pdbx_description
1 polymer ?
#
loop_
_entity_poly.entity_id
_entity_poly.type
_entity_poly.pdbx_seq_one_letter_code
_entity_poly.pdbx_strand_id
1 'polypeptide(L)'
;VNLAFHPTVMAAAGDQAMEAMYEAEEKSFILVVEGSVITADPRMCEVGETRGHGIEGTTHIERLGRKAQAVIAVGSCAAFGGVPKAGSNPSGSIGVAEFFKKKGVGTPVINLPGCAIHPDWFISTLATYLLAGPEAIELDSHGRPKAIYSKLIHDNCPLRGHFDAGRFAEKFGDPGCVYKLGCKGPITRANCPEKPFNSGTNWCIGNNHPCNGCAEPGYPFDDSMWAPEPIHEATPPSTYPPIYTDRKKAVDLTPGYTALAGLAAGAVGMKALGKGKDSSERDQDKKE
;
A
#
# COMPACT_ATOMS: atom_id res chain seq x y z
N VAL A 1 3.52 -27.74 -2.55
CA VAL A 1 4.67 -26.87 -2.90
C VAL A 1 5.94 -27.66 -2.66
N ASN A 2 6.87 -27.67 -3.61
CA ASN A 2 8.23 -28.20 -3.40
C ASN A 2 9.21 -27.02 -3.38
N LEU A 3 9.85 -26.77 -2.23
CA LEU A 3 10.86 -25.72 -2.10
C LEU A 3 12.22 -26.26 -2.58
N ALA A 4 12.43 -26.22 -3.90
CA ALA A 4 13.56 -26.91 -4.54
C ALA A 4 14.93 -26.26 -4.24
N PHE A 5 14.97 -24.94 -4.05
CA PHE A 5 16.18 -24.21 -3.67
C PHE A 5 15.80 -23.07 -2.72
N HIS A 6 16.41 -23.04 -1.53
CA HIS A 6 16.29 -21.93 -0.59
C HIS A 6 17.49 -21.94 0.36
N PRO A 7 18.49 -21.06 0.16
CA PRO A 7 19.79 -21.17 0.80
C PRO A 7 19.73 -21.07 2.33
N THR A 8 18.71 -20.41 2.90
CA THR A 8 18.52 -20.28 4.34
C THR A 8 18.11 -21.57 5.06
N VAL A 9 17.38 -22.48 4.39
CA VAL A 9 16.74 -23.64 5.06
C VAL A 9 17.05 -24.99 4.44
N MET A 10 17.65 -25.02 3.25
CA MET A 10 18.06 -26.27 2.61
C MET A 10 19.24 -26.91 3.34
N ALA A 11 19.30 -28.24 3.33
CA ALA A 11 20.39 -28.98 3.97
C ALA A 11 21.72 -28.92 3.20
N ALA A 12 21.65 -28.85 1.86
CA ALA A 12 22.82 -28.82 0.99
C ALA A 12 23.50 -27.44 1.00
N ALA A 13 24.82 -27.42 0.80
CA ALA A 13 25.64 -26.21 0.71
C ALA A 13 26.68 -26.36 -0.42
N GLY A 14 27.33 -25.26 -0.81
CA GLY A 14 28.34 -25.26 -1.87
C GLY A 14 27.81 -25.84 -3.18
N ASP A 15 28.62 -26.68 -3.84
CA ASP A 15 28.29 -27.30 -5.13
C ASP A 15 26.96 -28.07 -5.09
N GLN A 16 26.65 -28.77 -3.99
CA GLN A 16 25.40 -29.52 -3.85
C GLN A 16 24.18 -28.59 -3.84
N ALA A 17 24.30 -27.39 -3.27
CA ALA A 17 23.23 -26.41 -3.32
C ALA A 17 23.05 -25.85 -4.73
N MET A 18 24.16 -25.64 -5.45
CA MET A 18 24.12 -25.17 -6.84
C MET A 18 23.51 -26.21 -7.78
N GLU A 19 23.84 -27.49 -7.61
CA GLU A 19 23.24 -28.60 -8.34
C GLU A 19 21.72 -28.63 -8.14
N ALA A 20 21.24 -28.46 -6.90
CA ALA A 20 19.80 -28.37 -6.63
C ALA A 20 19.11 -27.19 -7.35
N MET A 21 19.79 -26.03 -7.48
CA MET A 21 19.27 -24.91 -8.28
C MET A 21 19.19 -25.27 -9.76
N TYR A 22 20.24 -25.87 -10.32
CA TYR A 22 20.28 -26.23 -11.74
C TYR A 22 19.23 -27.30 -12.09
N GLU A 23 19.04 -28.30 -11.23
CA GLU A 23 17.98 -29.30 -11.41
C GLU A 23 16.57 -28.71 -11.30
N ALA A 24 16.38 -27.72 -10.43
CA ALA A 24 15.10 -27.02 -10.28
C ALA A 24 14.77 -26.16 -11.51
N GLU A 25 15.79 -25.57 -12.12
CA GLU A 25 15.69 -24.68 -13.29
C GLU A 25 15.18 -25.41 -14.56
N GLU A 26 15.37 -26.72 -14.65
CA GLU A 26 14.89 -27.55 -15.77
C GLU A 26 13.41 -27.95 -15.64
N LYS A 27 12.75 -27.57 -14.54
CA LYS A 27 11.34 -27.87 -14.27
C LYS A 27 10.50 -26.60 -14.39
N SER A 28 9.18 -26.73 -14.27
CA SER A 28 8.30 -25.57 -14.15
C SER A 28 8.33 -25.03 -12.71
N PHE A 29 8.62 -23.74 -12.53
CA PHE A 29 8.75 -23.13 -11.22
C PHE A 29 8.24 -21.68 -11.17
N ILE A 30 7.95 -21.24 -9.95
CA ILE A 30 7.78 -19.83 -9.59
C ILE A 30 9.08 -19.39 -8.92
N LEU A 31 9.64 -18.27 -9.36
CA LEU A 31 10.82 -17.69 -8.71
C LEU A 31 10.36 -16.76 -7.59
N VAL A 32 10.93 -16.93 -6.40
CA VAL A 32 10.75 -15.98 -5.29
C VAL A 32 12.08 -15.26 -5.11
N VAL A 33 12.04 -13.93 -5.14
CA VAL A 33 13.22 -13.09 -4.91
C VAL A 33 13.01 -12.29 -3.64
N GLU A 34 13.93 -12.43 -2.71
CA GLU A 34 14.06 -11.61 -1.49
C GLU A 34 15.35 -10.80 -1.58
N GLY A 35 15.30 -9.52 -1.20
CA GLY A 35 16.43 -8.59 -1.32
C GLY A 35 16.42 -7.75 -2.60
N SER A 36 17.19 -6.65 -2.59
CA SER A 36 17.29 -5.74 -3.73
C SER A 36 18.20 -6.30 -4.82
N VAL A 37 17.96 -5.90 -6.06
CA VAL A 37 18.84 -6.24 -7.18
C VAL A 37 19.95 -5.21 -7.26
N ILE A 38 21.18 -5.61 -6.92
CA ILE A 38 22.38 -4.77 -6.91
C ILE A 38 22.94 -4.64 -8.33
N THR A 39 23.08 -3.41 -8.84
CA THR A 39 23.46 -3.19 -10.25
C THR A 39 24.70 -2.30 -10.46
N ALA A 40 25.21 -1.63 -9.42
CA ALA A 40 26.40 -0.78 -9.56
C ALA A 40 27.69 -1.61 -9.72
N ASP A 41 27.91 -2.57 -8.82
CA ASP A 41 28.93 -3.62 -8.95
C ASP A 41 28.27 -4.97 -8.62
N PRO A 42 27.96 -5.81 -9.63
CA PRO A 42 27.28 -7.08 -9.43
C PRO A 42 27.99 -8.04 -8.46
N ARG A 43 29.32 -7.89 -8.26
CA ARG A 43 30.12 -8.70 -7.34
C ARG A 43 29.83 -8.42 -5.86
N MET A 44 29.10 -7.34 -5.56
CA MET A 44 28.61 -7.07 -4.20
C MET A 44 27.58 -8.11 -3.73
N CYS A 45 27.02 -8.90 -4.64
CA CYS A 45 26.13 -10.01 -4.31
C CYS A 45 26.42 -11.19 -5.23
N GLU A 46 27.00 -12.24 -4.66
CA GLU A 46 27.29 -13.50 -5.37
C GLU A 46 26.55 -14.65 -4.68
N VAL A 47 25.99 -15.55 -5.48
CA VAL A 47 25.30 -16.76 -5.01
C VAL A 47 25.96 -17.97 -5.65
N GLY A 48 26.77 -18.66 -4.86
CA GLY A 48 27.59 -19.77 -5.36
C GLY A 48 28.77 -19.32 -6.21
N GLU A 49 29.50 -20.30 -6.74
CA GLU A 49 30.70 -20.08 -7.53
C GLU A 49 30.79 -21.05 -8.71
N THR A 50 31.65 -20.72 -9.67
CA THR A 50 32.07 -21.61 -10.75
C THR A 50 33.56 -21.44 -10.96
N ARG A 51 34.33 -22.53 -10.84
CA ARG A 51 35.80 -22.54 -10.99
C ARG A 51 36.50 -21.51 -10.07
N GLY A 52 36.02 -21.36 -8.84
CA GLY A 52 36.57 -20.43 -7.84
C GLY A 52 36.23 -18.95 -8.07
N HIS A 53 35.29 -18.65 -8.96
CA HIS A 53 34.77 -17.31 -9.18
C HIS A 53 33.29 -17.25 -8.80
N GLY A 54 32.90 -16.28 -7.98
CA GLY A 54 31.51 -16.10 -7.58
C GLY A 54 30.59 -15.82 -8.76
N ILE A 55 29.34 -16.27 -8.66
CA ILE A 55 28.32 -16.01 -9.67
C ILE A 55 27.44 -14.86 -9.20
N GLU A 56 27.40 -13.79 -9.98
CA GLU A 56 26.63 -12.59 -9.68
C GLU A 56 25.13 -12.92 -9.46
N GLY A 57 24.52 -12.36 -8.41
CA GLY A 57 23.10 -12.55 -8.12
C GLY A 57 22.19 -12.08 -9.26
N THR A 58 22.59 -11.01 -9.96
CA THR A 58 21.92 -10.52 -11.18
C THR A 58 21.89 -11.57 -12.29
N THR A 59 22.95 -12.37 -12.43
CA THR A 59 23.02 -13.47 -13.40
C THR A 59 21.99 -14.54 -13.05
N HIS A 60 21.86 -14.92 -11.77
CA HIS A 60 20.83 -15.86 -11.33
C HIS A 60 19.41 -15.31 -11.53
N ILE A 61 19.16 -14.08 -11.11
CA ILE A 61 17.84 -13.43 -11.21
C ILE A 61 17.40 -13.30 -12.66
N GLU A 62 18.30 -12.92 -13.57
CA GLU A 62 18.01 -12.84 -15.00
C GLU A 62 17.76 -14.24 -15.60
N ARG A 63 18.66 -15.20 -15.35
CA ARG A 63 18.58 -16.56 -15.91
C ARG A 63 17.31 -17.29 -15.46
N LEU A 64 17.07 -17.33 -14.16
CA LEU A 64 15.89 -17.96 -13.57
C LEU A 64 14.61 -17.19 -13.92
N GLY A 65 14.69 -15.85 -13.92
CA GLY A 65 13.58 -14.98 -14.29
C GLY A 65 13.02 -15.28 -15.67
N ARG A 66 13.89 -15.51 -16.67
CA ARG A 66 13.48 -15.86 -18.05
C ARG A 66 12.78 -17.22 -18.17
N LYS A 67 13.00 -18.14 -17.23
CA LYS A 67 12.45 -19.50 -17.25
C LYS A 67 11.24 -19.67 -16.32
N ALA A 68 11.08 -18.80 -15.32
CA ALA A 68 10.01 -18.87 -14.34
C ALA A 68 8.63 -18.61 -14.99
N GLN A 69 7.59 -19.24 -14.46
CA GLN A 69 6.20 -18.95 -14.87
C GLN A 69 5.75 -17.57 -14.40
N ALA A 70 6.18 -17.20 -13.19
CA ALA A 70 5.98 -15.91 -12.57
C ALA A 70 7.07 -15.67 -11.53
N VAL A 71 7.26 -14.41 -11.15
CA VAL A 71 8.18 -14.01 -10.10
C VAL A 71 7.43 -13.30 -8.98
N ILE A 72 7.68 -13.70 -7.74
CA ILE A 72 7.17 -13.01 -6.56
C ILE A 72 8.33 -12.25 -5.92
N ALA A 73 8.26 -10.92 -5.97
CA ALA A 73 9.24 -10.03 -5.35
C ALA A 73 8.81 -9.76 -3.90
N VAL A 74 9.48 -10.41 -2.96
CA VAL A 74 9.12 -10.41 -1.53
C VAL A 74 9.87 -9.32 -0.78
N GLY A 75 9.10 -8.45 -0.13
CA GLY A 75 9.60 -7.32 0.62
C GLY A 75 9.92 -6.10 -0.24
N SER A 76 10.04 -4.95 0.42
CA SER A 76 10.24 -3.66 -0.27
C SER A 76 11.58 -3.57 -0.99
N CYS A 77 12.58 -4.35 -0.54
CA CYS A 77 13.85 -4.49 -1.23
C CYS A 77 13.67 -5.09 -2.63
N ALA A 78 13.00 -6.24 -2.74
CA ALA A 78 12.77 -6.87 -4.04
C ALA A 78 11.74 -6.12 -4.89
N ALA A 79 10.71 -5.55 -4.26
CA ALA A 79 9.67 -4.81 -4.99
C ALA A 79 10.22 -3.49 -5.59
N PHE A 80 10.96 -2.70 -4.80
CA PHE A 80 11.26 -1.30 -5.15
C PHE A 80 12.71 -0.86 -4.89
N GLY A 81 13.54 -1.71 -4.29
CA GLY A 81 14.93 -1.44 -3.90
C GLY A 81 15.13 -1.30 -2.39
N GLY A 82 14.10 -0.84 -1.66
CA GLY A 82 14.07 -0.79 -0.19
C GLY A 82 15.23 -0.02 0.44
N VAL A 83 15.62 -0.41 1.66
CA VAL A 83 16.69 0.25 2.43
C VAL A 83 18.02 0.36 1.66
N PRO A 84 18.49 -0.68 0.91
CA PRO A 84 19.71 -0.57 0.11
C PRO A 84 19.71 0.51 -0.98
N LYS A 85 18.51 0.93 -1.43
CA LYS A 85 18.32 2.00 -2.42
C LYS A 85 18.30 3.41 -1.80
N ALA A 86 18.17 3.51 -0.48
CA ALA A 86 18.03 4.79 0.20
C ALA A 86 19.22 5.73 -0.01
N GLY A 87 18.97 7.04 0.07
CA GLY A 87 20.00 8.07 0.05
C GLY A 87 20.83 8.04 -1.24
N SER A 88 22.15 7.88 -1.11
CA SER A 88 23.08 7.90 -2.25
C SER A 88 23.04 6.62 -3.11
N ASN A 89 22.36 5.56 -2.67
CA ASN A 89 22.27 4.26 -3.36
C ASN A 89 23.61 3.75 -3.92
N PRO A 90 24.64 3.54 -3.08
CA PRO A 90 25.98 3.18 -3.56
C PRO A 90 26.03 1.82 -4.27
N SER A 91 25.05 0.95 -4.01
CA SER A 91 24.94 -0.37 -4.64
C SER A 91 24.17 -0.34 -5.97
N GLY A 92 23.54 0.78 -6.34
CA GLY A 92 22.61 0.81 -7.48
C GLY A 92 21.45 -0.18 -7.31
N SER A 93 20.98 -0.34 -6.07
CA SER A 93 19.86 -1.24 -5.74
C SER A 93 18.58 -0.80 -6.42
N ILE A 94 17.92 -1.75 -7.08
CA ILE A 94 16.62 -1.58 -7.74
C ILE A 94 15.69 -2.77 -7.43
N GLY A 95 14.41 -2.63 -7.74
CA GLY A 95 13.44 -3.72 -7.66
C GLY A 95 13.53 -4.70 -8.84
N VAL A 96 13.00 -5.91 -8.66
CA VAL A 96 13.01 -6.99 -9.66
C VAL A 96 12.29 -6.59 -10.95
N ALA A 97 11.11 -5.96 -10.84
CA ALA A 97 10.36 -5.51 -12.00
C ALA A 97 11.13 -4.46 -12.82
N GLU A 98 11.83 -3.54 -12.15
CA GLU A 98 12.70 -2.55 -12.82
C GLU A 98 13.89 -3.22 -13.50
N PHE A 99 14.53 -4.19 -12.82
CA PHE A 99 15.62 -4.98 -13.39
C PHE A 99 15.19 -5.76 -14.64
N PHE A 100 14.05 -6.45 -14.58
CA PHE A 100 13.48 -7.20 -15.70
C PHE A 100 13.18 -6.30 -16.89
N LYS A 101 12.61 -5.11 -16.65
CA LYS A 101 12.39 -4.11 -17.71
C LYS A 101 13.71 -3.71 -18.38
N LYS A 102 14.77 -3.45 -17.61
CA LYS A 102 16.11 -3.10 -18.15
C LYS A 102 16.74 -4.25 -18.95
N LYS A 103 16.46 -5.50 -18.57
CA LYS A 103 17.01 -6.71 -19.23
C LYS A 103 16.12 -7.28 -20.34
N GLY A 104 14.93 -6.73 -20.57
CA GLY A 104 13.98 -7.30 -21.52
C GLY A 104 13.51 -8.71 -21.11
N VAL A 105 13.26 -8.91 -19.81
CA VAL A 105 12.63 -10.13 -19.28
C VAL A 105 11.12 -9.89 -19.21
N GLY A 106 10.34 -10.70 -19.92
CA GLY A 106 8.88 -10.54 -20.04
C GLY A 106 8.07 -11.27 -18.97
N THR A 107 8.73 -11.95 -18.03
CA THR A 107 8.07 -12.73 -16.98
C THR A 107 7.31 -11.83 -16.03
N PRO A 108 6.04 -12.15 -15.69
CA PRO A 108 5.24 -11.32 -14.80
C PRO A 108 5.82 -11.29 -13.38
N VAL A 109 5.84 -10.10 -12.77
CA VAL A 109 6.33 -9.87 -11.41
C VAL A 109 5.18 -9.42 -10.51
N ILE A 110 4.97 -10.14 -9.42
CA ILE A 110 4.02 -9.80 -8.34
C ILE A 110 4.84 -9.18 -7.20
N ASN A 111 4.63 -7.89 -6.94
CA ASN A 111 5.29 -7.16 -5.86
C ASN A 111 4.54 -7.34 -4.55
N LEU A 112 5.22 -7.86 -3.53
CA LEU A 112 4.73 -7.96 -2.16
C LEU A 112 5.59 -7.08 -1.24
N PRO A 113 5.42 -5.74 -1.25
CA PRO A 113 6.22 -4.86 -0.41
C PRO A 113 5.80 -4.93 1.07
N GLY A 114 6.75 -4.55 1.93
CA GLY A 114 6.73 -4.64 3.39
C GLY A 114 8.17 -4.88 3.90
N CYS A 115 8.48 -4.43 5.13
CA CYS A 115 9.83 -4.56 5.71
C CYS A 115 9.78 -5.04 7.17
N ALA A 116 9.44 -6.30 7.44
CA ALA A 116 9.10 -7.36 6.50
C ALA A 116 7.61 -7.40 6.12
N ILE A 117 7.24 -8.28 5.19
CA ILE A 117 5.84 -8.54 4.83
C ILE A 117 5.10 -9.33 5.92
N HIS A 118 3.77 -9.27 5.94
CA HIS A 118 2.98 -10.22 6.72
C HIS A 118 3.09 -11.63 6.07
N PRO A 119 3.33 -12.72 6.82
CA PRO A 119 3.49 -14.07 6.25
C PRO A 119 2.27 -14.51 5.42
N ASP A 120 1.06 -14.25 5.91
CA ASP A 120 -0.16 -14.54 5.16
C ASP A 120 -0.29 -13.81 3.82
N TRP A 121 0.39 -12.66 3.62
CA TRP A 121 0.39 -12.00 2.31
C TRP A 121 1.08 -12.87 1.26
N PHE A 122 2.24 -13.45 1.62
CA PHE A 122 2.94 -14.39 0.75
C PHE A 122 2.12 -15.67 0.55
N ILE A 123 1.67 -16.29 1.65
CA ILE A 123 0.94 -17.56 1.58
C ILE A 123 -0.36 -17.41 0.77
N SER A 124 -1.15 -16.35 1.01
CA SER A 124 -2.39 -16.13 0.26
C SER A 124 -2.14 -15.83 -1.21
N THR A 125 -1.11 -15.04 -1.54
CA THR A 125 -0.74 -14.75 -2.94
C THR A 125 -0.31 -16.03 -3.66
N LEU A 126 0.58 -16.81 -3.05
CA LEU A 126 1.05 -18.09 -3.62
C LEU A 126 -0.10 -19.10 -3.75
N ALA A 127 -0.94 -19.24 -2.73
CA ALA A 127 -2.10 -20.13 -2.79
C ALA A 127 -3.10 -19.70 -3.88
N THR A 128 -3.37 -18.41 -4.01
CA THR A 128 -4.25 -17.87 -5.06
C THR A 128 -3.68 -18.19 -6.45
N TYR A 129 -2.38 -17.95 -6.65
CA TYR A 129 -1.70 -18.27 -7.90
C TYR A 129 -1.82 -19.76 -8.25
N LEU A 130 -1.54 -20.65 -7.29
CA LEU A 130 -1.51 -22.10 -7.52
C LEU A 130 -2.89 -22.71 -7.70
N LEU A 131 -3.91 -22.20 -6.99
CA LEU A 131 -5.25 -22.80 -6.96
C LEU A 131 -6.21 -22.16 -7.98
N ALA A 132 -6.11 -20.85 -8.17
CA ALA A 132 -7.02 -20.09 -9.03
C ALA A 132 -6.35 -19.54 -10.30
N GLY A 133 -5.02 -19.68 -10.41
CA GLY A 133 -4.24 -19.19 -11.55
C GLY A 133 -3.81 -17.73 -11.44
N PRO A 134 -2.94 -17.27 -12.35
CA PRO A 134 -2.39 -15.91 -12.33
C PRO A 134 -3.45 -14.81 -12.44
N GLU A 135 -4.49 -15.03 -13.25
CA GLU A 135 -5.54 -14.03 -13.51
C GLU A 135 -6.43 -13.73 -12.31
N ALA A 136 -6.42 -14.60 -11.29
CA ALA A 136 -7.12 -14.35 -10.04
C ALA A 136 -6.43 -13.29 -9.17
N ILE A 137 -5.18 -12.93 -9.48
CA ILE A 137 -4.41 -11.94 -8.73
C ILE A 137 -4.50 -10.59 -9.46
N GLU A 138 -5.51 -9.81 -9.10
CA GLU A 138 -5.59 -8.44 -9.59
C GLU A 138 -4.49 -7.57 -8.98
N LEU A 139 -3.69 -6.93 -9.84
CA LEU A 139 -2.60 -6.05 -9.43
C LEU A 139 -3.00 -4.57 -9.54
N ASP A 140 -2.44 -3.74 -8.67
CA ASP A 140 -2.48 -2.28 -8.79
C ASP A 140 -1.39 -1.75 -9.75
N SER A 141 -1.30 -0.42 -9.89
CA SER A 141 -0.31 0.25 -10.76
C SER A 141 1.15 -0.01 -10.38
N HIS A 142 1.42 -0.51 -9.17
CA HIS A 142 2.74 -0.87 -8.68
C HIS A 142 2.99 -2.38 -8.74
N GLY A 143 2.11 -3.15 -9.37
CA GLY A 143 2.22 -4.60 -9.46
C GLY A 143 1.92 -5.31 -8.14
N ARG A 144 1.15 -4.69 -7.23
CA ARG A 144 0.83 -5.26 -5.92
C ARG A 144 -0.58 -5.86 -5.91
N PRO A 145 -0.83 -7.01 -5.25
CA PRO A 145 -2.18 -7.57 -5.15
C PRO A 145 -3.18 -6.62 -4.48
N LYS A 146 -4.24 -6.24 -5.19
CA LYS A 146 -5.28 -5.32 -4.67
C LYS A 146 -5.95 -5.84 -3.39
N ALA A 147 -6.08 -7.16 -3.24
CA ALA A 147 -6.64 -7.77 -2.04
C ALA A 147 -5.88 -7.38 -0.75
N ILE A 148 -4.60 -7.00 -0.86
CA ILE A 148 -3.73 -6.60 0.25
C ILE A 148 -3.50 -5.09 0.27
N TYR A 149 -3.27 -4.48 -0.91
CA TYR A 149 -2.75 -3.12 -1.05
C TYR A 149 -3.75 -2.11 -1.65
N SER A 150 -5.06 -2.41 -1.67
CA SER A 150 -6.08 -1.49 -2.24
C SER A 150 -6.50 -0.34 -1.34
N LYS A 151 -6.28 -0.42 -0.02
CA LYS A 151 -6.75 0.57 0.96
C LYS A 151 -5.59 1.23 1.68
N LEU A 152 -5.74 2.50 2.04
CA LEU A 152 -4.80 3.18 2.92
C LEU A 152 -4.94 2.65 4.35
N ILE A 153 -3.82 2.51 5.04
CA ILE A 153 -3.79 2.18 6.47
C ILE A 153 -4.65 3.18 7.26
N HIS A 154 -4.60 4.45 6.89
CA HIS A 154 -5.32 5.52 7.59
C HIS A 154 -6.85 5.41 7.51
N ASP A 155 -7.39 4.83 6.44
CA ASP A 155 -8.84 4.71 6.25
C ASP A 155 -9.46 3.71 7.21
N ASN A 156 -8.69 2.69 7.61
CA ASN A 156 -9.13 1.66 8.56
C ASN A 156 -8.42 1.76 9.91
N CYS A 157 -7.81 2.91 10.21
CA CYS A 157 -7.06 3.11 11.44
C CYS A 157 -8.01 3.31 12.64
N PRO A 158 -7.83 2.59 13.77
CA PRO A 158 -8.63 2.80 14.97
C PRO A 158 -8.43 4.19 15.59
N LEU A 159 -7.31 4.87 15.29
CA LEU A 159 -7.05 6.23 15.72
C LEU A 159 -7.63 7.30 14.79
N ARG A 160 -8.41 6.92 13.75
CA ARG A 160 -9.00 7.86 12.80
C ARG A 160 -9.89 8.90 13.48
N GLY A 161 -10.72 8.49 14.44
CA GLY A 161 -11.54 9.43 15.21
C GLY A 161 -10.73 10.40 16.10
N HIS A 162 -9.50 10.05 16.48
CA HIS A 162 -8.58 10.98 17.13
C HIS A 162 -7.98 11.98 16.13
N PHE A 163 -7.60 11.49 14.95
CA PHE A 163 -7.10 12.33 13.85
C PHE A 163 -8.14 13.40 13.45
N ASP A 164 -9.38 12.99 13.17
CA ASP A 164 -10.46 13.88 12.71
C ASP A 164 -10.84 14.92 13.78
N ALA A 165 -10.68 14.58 15.06
CA ALA A 165 -10.94 15.48 16.19
C ALA A 165 -9.74 16.35 16.59
N GLY A 166 -8.63 16.29 15.85
CA GLY A 166 -7.40 17.03 16.16
C GLY A 166 -6.68 16.59 17.44
N ARG A 167 -6.96 15.38 17.95
CA ARG A 167 -6.37 14.82 19.17
C ARG A 167 -5.10 14.03 18.84
N PHE A 168 -3.98 14.74 18.75
CA PHE A 168 -2.69 14.16 18.41
C PHE A 168 -1.84 13.87 19.64
N ALA A 169 -1.08 12.77 19.59
CA ALA A 169 0.03 12.54 20.51
C ALA A 169 1.16 13.53 20.18
N GLU A 170 1.69 14.22 21.19
CA GLU A 170 2.78 15.20 21.01
C GLU A 170 4.16 14.60 21.34
N LYS A 171 4.20 13.50 22.11
CA LYS A 171 5.40 12.69 22.40
C LYS A 171 5.07 11.20 22.45
N PHE A 172 6.09 10.35 22.36
CA PHE A 172 5.92 8.91 22.48
C PHE A 172 5.32 8.52 23.84
N GLY A 173 4.34 7.63 23.80
CA GLY A 173 3.58 7.18 24.97
C GLY A 173 2.32 7.99 25.26
N ASP A 174 2.14 9.18 24.67
CA ASP A 174 0.90 9.93 24.81
C ASP A 174 -0.27 9.23 24.10
N PRO A 175 -1.50 9.34 24.62
CA PRO A 175 -2.68 8.84 23.95
C PRO A 175 -3.05 9.71 22.73
N GLY A 176 -3.68 9.11 21.74
CA GLY A 176 -4.25 9.82 20.58
C GLY A 176 -3.56 9.48 19.27
N CYS A 177 -3.84 10.26 18.23
CA CYS A 177 -3.32 9.98 16.89
C CYS A 177 -1.82 10.30 16.79
N VAL A 178 -1.04 9.34 16.32
CA VAL A 178 0.43 9.46 16.14
C VAL A 178 0.84 10.15 14.83
N TYR A 179 -0.06 10.88 14.16
CA TYR A 179 0.24 11.56 12.89
C TYR A 179 1.37 12.59 13.04
N LYS A 180 1.30 13.46 14.05
CA LYS A 180 2.34 14.47 14.33
C LYS A 180 3.70 13.87 14.71
N LEU A 181 3.74 12.59 15.09
CA LEU A 181 4.98 11.85 15.36
C LEU A 181 5.59 11.24 14.08
N GLY A 182 5.05 11.55 12.90
CA GLY A 182 5.60 11.13 11.60
C GLY A 182 4.87 9.99 10.91
N CYS A 183 3.63 9.67 11.31
CA CYS A 183 2.92 8.51 10.77
C CYS A 183 2.62 8.66 9.27
N LYS A 184 3.15 7.74 8.47
CA LYS A 184 2.94 7.61 7.03
C LYS A 184 1.69 6.80 6.65
N GLY A 185 0.89 6.40 7.63
CA GLY A 185 -0.38 5.69 7.40
C GLY A 185 -1.30 6.34 6.35
N PRO A 186 -1.39 7.69 6.25
CA PRO A 186 -2.20 8.37 5.23
C PRO A 186 -1.76 8.18 3.78
N ILE A 187 -0.52 7.74 3.53
CA ILE A 187 -0.01 7.49 2.19
C ILE A 187 0.36 6.02 1.96
N THR A 188 0.21 5.18 2.99
CA THR A 188 0.63 3.77 2.94
C THR A 188 -0.56 2.87 2.72
N ARG A 189 -0.51 2.07 1.67
CA ARG A 189 -1.50 1.07 1.32
C ARG A 189 -1.05 -0.29 1.85
N ALA A 190 -1.81 -0.85 2.78
CA ALA A 190 -1.66 -2.21 3.28
C ALA A 190 -2.82 -2.50 4.24
N ASN A 191 -3.19 -3.78 4.38
CA ASN A 191 -4.23 -4.20 5.30
C ASN A 191 -3.75 -4.44 6.75
N CYS A 192 -2.61 -3.87 7.17
CA CYS A 192 -2.09 -3.96 8.55
C CYS A 192 -3.13 -3.71 9.67
N PRO A 193 -4.05 -2.72 9.57
CA PRO A 193 -5.08 -2.53 10.60
C PRO A 193 -6.14 -3.64 10.60
N GLU A 194 -6.42 -4.25 9.44
CA GLU A 194 -7.38 -5.35 9.32
C GLU A 194 -6.77 -6.69 9.72
N LYS A 195 -5.45 -6.83 9.48
CA LYS A 195 -4.68 -8.04 9.72
C LYS A 195 -3.38 -7.71 10.45
N PRO A 196 -3.41 -7.67 11.80
CA PRO A 196 -2.22 -7.44 12.59
C PRO A 196 -1.22 -8.59 12.46
N PHE A 197 0.06 -8.27 12.66
CA PHE A 197 1.15 -9.22 12.61
C PHE A 197 1.12 -10.19 13.80
N ASN A 198 1.85 -11.30 13.62
CA ASN A 198 2.06 -12.33 14.64
C ASN A 198 0.73 -12.94 15.12
N SER A 199 -0.01 -13.56 14.20
CA SER A 199 -1.31 -14.19 14.49
C SER A 199 -2.35 -13.21 15.03
N GLY A 200 -2.38 -11.99 14.48
CA GLY A 200 -3.32 -10.96 14.92
C GLY A 200 -2.95 -10.29 16.25
N THR A 201 -1.73 -10.49 16.75
CA THR A 201 -1.29 -9.92 18.04
C THR A 201 -1.25 -8.40 17.98
N ASN A 202 -0.46 -7.81 17.06
CA ASN A 202 -0.35 -6.36 16.98
C ASN A 202 0.27 -5.87 15.66
N TRP A 203 0.39 -4.55 15.52
CA TRP A 203 0.98 -3.83 14.38
C TRP A 203 1.52 -2.48 14.87
N CYS A 204 2.15 -1.69 14.00
CA CYS A 204 2.85 -0.47 14.42
C CYS A 204 1.97 0.51 15.21
N ILE A 205 0.82 0.92 14.65
CA ILE A 205 -0.04 1.92 15.27
C ILE A 205 -0.79 1.33 16.49
N GLY A 206 -1.10 0.03 16.48
CA GLY A 206 -1.65 -0.65 17.65
C GLY A 206 -0.68 -0.69 18.84
N ASN A 207 0.63 -0.52 18.59
CA ASN A 207 1.67 -0.31 19.61
C ASN A 207 1.95 1.19 19.88
N ASN A 208 1.07 2.10 19.44
CA ASN A 208 1.27 3.55 19.52
C ASN A 208 2.56 4.04 18.83
N HIS A 209 3.04 3.30 17.81
CA HIS A 209 4.19 3.70 17.01
C HIS A 209 3.73 4.17 15.61
N PRO A 210 4.27 5.29 15.09
CA PRO A 210 3.99 5.74 13.73
C PRO A 210 4.23 4.63 12.69
N CYS A 211 3.33 4.53 11.70
CA CYS A 211 3.63 3.76 10.49
C CYS A 211 4.78 4.45 9.75
N ASN A 212 5.80 3.70 9.36
CA ASN A 212 6.94 4.22 8.59
C ASN A 212 6.75 4.13 7.06
N GLY A 213 5.61 3.60 6.62
CA GLY A 213 5.26 3.43 5.21
C GLY A 213 6.03 2.35 4.47
N CYS A 214 6.47 1.29 5.17
CA CYS A 214 7.32 0.27 4.58
C CYS A 214 6.75 -0.45 3.34
N ALA A 215 5.45 -0.40 3.07
CA ALA A 215 4.82 -1.03 1.90
C ALA A 215 4.80 -0.13 0.63
N GLU A 216 5.28 1.12 0.72
CA GLU A 216 5.26 2.05 -0.41
C GLU A 216 6.58 2.08 -1.20
N PRO A 217 6.53 2.40 -2.51
CA PRO A 217 7.73 2.57 -3.34
C PRO A 217 8.70 3.63 -2.83
N GLY A 218 8.17 4.64 -2.14
CA GLY A 218 8.96 5.71 -1.54
C GLY A 218 9.71 5.28 -0.27
N TYR A 219 9.54 4.05 0.23
CA TYR A 219 10.21 3.60 1.46
C TYR A 219 11.63 3.07 1.22
N PRO A 220 12.61 3.47 2.07
CA PRO A 220 12.50 4.54 3.06
C PRO A 220 12.46 5.91 2.38
N PHE A 221 11.66 6.82 2.95
CA PHE A 221 11.49 8.18 2.42
C PHE A 221 12.75 9.00 2.64
N ASP A 222 13.02 9.96 1.74
CA ASP A 222 14.18 10.86 1.84
C ASP A 222 14.08 11.80 3.05
N ASP A 223 12.86 12.19 3.39
CA ASP A 223 12.58 12.99 4.58
C ASP A 223 12.71 12.18 5.88
N SER A 224 12.82 12.91 6.99
CA SER A 224 12.86 12.30 8.32
C SER A 224 11.67 11.36 8.54
N MET A 225 11.95 10.18 9.10
CA MET A 225 10.92 9.23 9.54
C MET A 225 9.90 9.88 10.49
N TRP A 226 10.32 10.90 11.24
CA TRP A 226 9.52 11.62 12.24
C TRP A 226 8.74 12.81 11.66
N ALA A 227 9.00 13.20 10.41
CA ALA A 227 8.22 14.23 9.75
C ALA A 227 6.90 13.64 9.25
N PRO A 228 5.73 14.27 9.49
CA PRO A 228 4.50 13.85 8.86
C PRO A 228 4.55 14.09 7.35
N GLU A 229 4.00 13.18 6.56
CA GLU A 229 3.82 13.40 5.12
C GLU A 229 2.53 14.20 4.88
N PRO A 230 2.54 15.21 3.99
CA PRO A 230 1.31 15.90 3.61
C PRO A 230 0.26 14.93 3.08
N ILE A 231 -0.99 15.12 3.54
CA ILE A 231 -2.12 14.34 3.06
C ILE A 231 -2.58 14.96 1.73
N HIS A 232 -2.20 14.34 0.62
CA HIS A 232 -2.48 14.85 -0.72
C HIS A 232 -3.93 14.58 -1.18
N GLU A 233 -4.59 13.55 -0.63
CA GLU A 233 -5.99 13.21 -0.90
C GLU A 233 -6.88 13.76 0.21
N ALA A 234 -7.65 14.80 -0.12
CA ALA A 234 -8.46 15.65 0.75
C ALA A 234 -8.84 15.06 2.12
N THR A 235 -8.40 15.74 3.18
CA THR A 235 -9.01 15.62 4.51
C THR A 235 -10.51 15.86 4.36
N PRO A 236 -11.38 14.98 4.88
CA PRO A 236 -12.79 15.31 4.98
C PRO A 236 -12.95 16.62 5.77
N PRO A 237 -13.97 17.43 5.46
CA PRO A 237 -14.09 18.80 5.94
C PRO A 237 -13.93 18.86 7.46
N SER A 238 -13.18 19.86 7.95
CA SER A 238 -12.96 20.13 9.38
C SER A 238 -14.23 20.53 10.13
N THR A 239 -15.36 20.60 9.44
CA THR A 239 -16.69 20.85 9.99
C THR A 239 -17.57 19.65 9.66
N TYR A 240 -17.94 18.92 10.71
CA TYR A 240 -18.98 17.91 10.65
C TYR A 240 -20.24 18.47 11.32
N PRO A 241 -21.44 18.15 10.81
CA PRO A 241 -22.67 18.50 11.50
C PRO A 241 -22.67 17.92 12.93
N PRO A 242 -23.22 18.64 13.92
CA PRO A 242 -23.16 18.21 15.30
C PRO A 242 -23.95 16.91 15.48
N ILE A 243 -23.37 15.96 16.23
CA ILE A 243 -23.97 14.64 16.54
C ILE A 243 -25.32 14.80 17.25
N TYR A 244 -25.51 15.92 17.95
CA TYR A 244 -26.77 16.31 18.58
C TYR A 244 -27.22 17.66 18.02
N THR A 245 -28.37 17.66 17.33
CA THR A 245 -29.00 18.91 16.88
C THR A 245 -29.91 19.43 17.99
N ASP A 246 -29.47 20.49 18.68
CA ASP A 246 -30.36 21.23 19.56
C ASP A 246 -31.37 22.01 18.70
N ARG A 247 -32.60 21.49 18.60
CA ARG A 247 -33.70 22.09 17.82
C ARG A 247 -34.14 23.47 18.34
N LYS A 248 -33.63 23.91 19.50
CA LYS A 248 -33.94 25.22 20.10
C LYS A 248 -32.87 26.28 19.82
N LYS A 249 -31.68 25.91 19.31
CA LYS A 249 -30.67 26.87 18.87
C LYS A 249 -30.86 27.22 17.39
N ALA A 250 -30.64 28.49 17.05
CA ALA A 250 -30.59 28.93 15.67
C ALA A 250 -29.48 28.20 14.93
N VAL A 251 -29.72 27.86 13.66
CA VAL A 251 -28.74 27.21 12.78
C VAL A 251 -27.51 28.12 12.67
N ASP A 252 -26.34 27.60 13.03
CA ASP A 252 -25.07 28.30 12.86
C ASP A 252 -24.74 28.37 11.37
N LEU A 253 -24.77 29.58 10.80
CA LEU A 253 -24.53 29.87 9.38
C LEU A 253 -23.07 30.32 9.13
N THR A 254 -22.12 29.85 9.93
CA THR A 254 -20.70 30.01 9.62
C THR A 254 -20.35 29.39 8.24
N PRO A 255 -19.30 29.88 7.54
CA PRO A 255 -18.99 29.47 6.17
C PRO A 255 -18.85 27.96 5.94
N GLY A 256 -18.52 27.18 6.97
CA GLY A 256 -18.48 25.70 6.89
C GLY A 256 -19.86 25.05 6.82
N TYR A 257 -20.87 25.64 7.47
CA TYR A 257 -22.24 25.10 7.51
C TYR A 257 -23.10 25.56 6.34
N THR A 258 -22.81 26.70 5.72
CA THR A 258 -23.54 27.18 4.53
C THR A 258 -23.30 26.31 3.30
N ALA A 259 -22.13 25.68 3.16
CA ALA A 259 -21.85 24.71 2.09
C ALA A 259 -22.70 23.44 2.21
N LEU A 260 -22.88 22.92 3.43
CA LEU A 260 -23.73 21.76 3.74
C LEU A 260 -25.22 22.10 3.66
N ALA A 261 -25.63 23.27 4.16
CA ALA A 261 -27.00 23.74 4.06
C ALA A 261 -27.40 24.07 2.61
N GLY A 262 -26.47 24.53 1.77
CA GLY A 262 -26.71 24.84 0.35
C GLY A 262 -27.09 23.61 -0.48
N LEU A 263 -26.55 22.43 -0.17
CA LEU A 263 -26.91 21.17 -0.82
C LEU A 263 -28.30 20.67 -0.42
N ALA A 264 -28.70 20.84 0.83
CA ALA A 264 -30.05 20.48 1.29
C ALA A 264 -31.12 21.52 0.88
N ALA A 265 -30.78 22.81 0.93
CA ALA A 265 -31.68 23.91 0.57
C ALA A 265 -31.86 24.03 -0.96
N GLY A 266 -30.87 23.65 -1.77
CA GLY A 266 -30.99 23.62 -3.23
C GLY A 266 -32.09 22.67 -3.73
N ALA A 267 -32.28 21.54 -3.05
CA ALA A 267 -33.32 20.57 -3.38
C ALA A 267 -34.73 21.02 -2.92
N VAL A 268 -34.83 21.79 -1.83
CA VAL A 268 -36.12 22.29 -1.30
C VAL A 268 -36.52 23.63 -1.96
N GLY A 269 -35.55 24.50 -2.26
CA GLY A 269 -35.76 25.81 -2.88
C GLY A 269 -36.27 25.74 -4.32
N MET A 270 -35.81 24.75 -5.10
CA MET A 270 -36.35 24.54 -6.46
C MET A 270 -37.82 24.06 -6.46
N LYS A 271 -38.29 23.46 -5.36
CA LYS A 271 -39.70 23.04 -5.23
C LYS A 271 -40.61 24.16 -4.72
N ALA A 272 -40.04 25.11 -3.95
CA ALA A 272 -40.74 26.28 -3.43
C ALA A 272 -40.83 27.45 -4.44
N LEU A 273 -39.92 27.52 -5.41
CA LEU A 273 -39.95 28.52 -6.50
C LEU A 273 -40.87 28.12 -7.68
N GLY A 274 -41.52 26.96 -7.60
CA GLY A 274 -42.35 26.40 -8.68
C GLY A 274 -43.87 26.44 -8.46
N LYS A 275 -44.40 27.16 -7.48
CA LYS A 275 -45.87 27.17 -7.24
C LYS A 275 -46.42 28.46 -6.62
N GLY A 276 -47.18 29.18 -7.44
CA GLY A 276 -48.23 30.15 -7.06
C GLY A 276 -47.69 31.56 -6.77
N LYS A 277 -48.29 32.64 -7.24
CA LYS A 277 -49.73 32.95 -7.38
C LYS A 277 -49.84 34.43 -7.81
N ASP A 278 -50.92 35.03 -8.30
CA ASP A 278 -52.23 34.62 -8.82
C ASP A 278 -52.95 35.91 -9.28
N SER A 279 -53.91 35.76 -10.18
CA SER A 279 -55.18 36.49 -10.31
C SER A 279 -55.30 38.01 -10.02
N SER A 280 -55.81 38.76 -11.00
CA SER A 280 -56.91 39.69 -10.76
C SER A 280 -57.78 39.86 -12.01
N GLU A 281 -59.00 39.33 -11.98
CA GLU A 281 -60.20 40.05 -12.39
C GLU A 281 -61.43 39.30 -11.87
N ARG A 282 -62.34 40.04 -11.23
CA ARG A 282 -63.56 39.57 -10.58
C ARG A 282 -64.76 39.83 -11.50
N ASP A 283 -65.70 38.88 -11.45
CA ASP A 283 -67.03 38.87 -12.04
C ASP A 283 -67.80 40.20 -12.02
N GLN A 284 -68.59 40.41 -13.08
CA GLN A 284 -69.97 40.87 -12.95
C GLN A 284 -70.83 40.37 -14.13
N ASP A 285 -71.76 39.46 -13.81
CA ASP A 285 -72.98 39.20 -14.58
C ASP A 285 -73.92 40.41 -14.54
N LYS A 286 -74.49 40.81 -15.69
CA LYS A 286 -75.94 41.13 -15.82
C LYS A 286 -76.37 41.40 -17.28
N LYS A 287 -77.54 40.83 -17.57
CA LYS A 287 -78.46 40.95 -18.70
C LYS A 287 -78.71 42.37 -19.23
N GLU A 288 -79.06 42.38 -20.52
CA GLU A 288 -79.65 43.43 -21.39
C GLU A 288 -78.71 44.53 -21.90
#